data_AF-A0A9D1KVK0-F1
#
_entry.id   AF-A0A9D1KVK0-F1
#
_cell.length_a   1.000
_cell.length_b   1.000
_cell.length_c   1.000
_cell.angle_alpha   90.00
_cell.angle_beta   90.00
_cell.angle_gamma   90.00
#
_symmetry.space_group_name_H-M   'P 1'
#
loop_
_entity.id
_entity.type
_entity.pdbx_description
1 polymer ?
#
loop_
_entity_poly.entity_id
_entity_poly.type
_entity_poly.pdbx_seq_one_letter_code
_entity_poly.pdbx_strand_id
1 'polypeptide(L)'
;MEDSKNIATLEDNGTAAEQAGEKQGENPKGEEGTEVKTFTQDEVNEIVQKRLAKQKESLLKTFENAQQLGDLEERERNITMRELKAETIERLAAAGLPADLSKLINYESKEKCDESFKTVCETFNSSLGAALKISARQSTPKDGDPGHGDPVKAAFGL
;
A
#
# COMPACT_ATOMS: atom_id res chain seq x y z
N MET A 1 7.61 34.76 29.02
CA MET A 1 7.24 34.37 27.65
C MET A 1 6.39 33.11 27.79
N GLU A 2 5.05 33.17 27.85
CA GLU A 2 4.14 33.67 26.78
C GLU A 2 4.52 32.98 25.45
N ASP A 3 3.70 32.17 24.79
CA ASP A 3 2.30 32.35 24.38
C ASP A 3 1.76 31.00 23.84
N SER A 4 0.55 30.58 24.20
CA SER A 4 -0.73 30.91 23.55
C SER A 4 -0.95 30.23 22.19
N LYS A 5 -2.03 29.44 22.16
CA LYS A 5 -2.92 29.07 21.04
C LYS A 5 -2.61 29.72 19.68
N ASN A 6 -2.47 28.92 18.63
CA ASN A 6 -3.26 29.06 17.39
C ASN A 6 -2.83 28.03 16.34
N ILE A 7 -3.71 27.07 16.03
CA ILE A 7 -3.70 26.42 14.73
C ILE A 7 -4.49 27.36 13.81
N ALA A 8 -3.76 28.13 13.02
CA ALA A 8 -4.26 28.96 11.95
C ALA A 8 -4.17 28.19 10.62
N THR A 9 -5.33 27.94 10.03
CA THR A 9 -5.70 28.16 8.61
C THR A 9 -4.65 28.02 7.51
N LEU A 10 -4.92 27.14 6.54
CA LEU A 10 -4.84 27.34 5.07
C LEU A 10 -5.92 26.41 4.45
N GLU A 11 -7.01 26.89 3.84
CA GLU A 11 -7.15 27.39 2.43
C GLU A 11 -6.68 26.31 1.43
N ASP A 12 -7.39 25.90 0.37
CA ASP A 12 -8.36 26.53 -0.54
C ASP A 12 -8.91 25.43 -1.49
N ASN A 13 -10.22 25.39 -1.78
CA ASN A 13 -10.74 25.53 -3.16
C ASN A 13 -12.24 25.26 -3.29
N GLY A 14 -12.91 26.17 -4.01
CA GLY A 14 -14.07 25.83 -4.84
C GLY A 14 -15.41 26.42 -4.42
N THR A 15 -15.55 27.76 -4.49
CA THR A 15 -16.86 28.39 -4.69
C THR A 15 -16.87 29.08 -6.04
N ALA A 16 -17.76 28.66 -6.94
CA ALA A 16 -18.19 29.46 -8.09
C ALA A 16 -19.59 29.00 -8.52
N ALA A 17 -20.61 29.64 -7.97
CA ALA A 17 -21.92 29.74 -8.60
C ALA A 17 -22.57 31.04 -8.13
N GLU A 18 -22.19 32.13 -8.79
CA GLU A 18 -22.86 33.41 -8.72
C GLU A 18 -23.89 33.45 -9.86
N GLN A 19 -25.15 33.67 -9.53
CA GLN A 19 -26.06 34.41 -10.40
C GLN A 19 -26.94 35.30 -9.53
N ALA A 20 -26.69 36.59 -9.69
CA ALA A 20 -27.46 37.71 -9.20
C ALA A 20 -28.86 37.77 -9.82
N GLY A 21 -29.79 38.36 -9.07
CA GLY A 21 -31.12 38.72 -9.53
C GLY A 21 -31.83 39.59 -8.50
N GLU A 22 -31.49 40.88 -8.47
CA GLU A 22 -32.25 41.93 -7.79
C GLU A 22 -33.71 41.94 -8.27
N LYS A 23 -34.67 42.05 -7.33
CA LYS A 23 -35.80 43.01 -7.42
C LYS A 23 -36.28 43.43 -6.03
N GLN A 24 -35.96 44.68 -5.72
CA GLN A 24 -36.91 45.75 -5.38
C GLN A 24 -37.79 45.57 -4.14
N GLY A 25 -37.54 46.44 -3.16
CA GLY A 25 -38.44 46.67 -2.05
C GLY A 25 -39.78 47.23 -2.52
N GLU A 26 -40.85 46.59 -2.07
CA GLU A 26 -42.12 47.22 -1.78
C GLU A 26 -42.57 46.70 -0.41
N ASN A 27 -42.87 47.64 0.47
CA ASN A 27 -43.38 47.41 1.80
C ASN A 27 -44.91 47.56 1.72
N PRO A 28 -45.74 46.51 1.79
CA PRO A 28 -47.15 46.69 2.10
C PRO A 28 -47.31 46.59 3.62
N LYS A 29 -47.62 47.74 4.22
CA LYS A 29 -48.20 47.82 5.55
C LYS A 29 -49.65 47.31 5.46
N GLY A 30 -49.97 46.23 6.16
CA GLY A 30 -51.34 45.75 6.31
C GLY A 30 -51.41 44.32 6.84
N GLU A 31 -51.61 44.22 8.15
CA GLU A 31 -52.27 43.14 8.93
C GLU A 31 -52.49 41.78 8.25
N GLU A 32 -51.91 40.72 8.81
CA GLU A 32 -52.63 39.59 9.43
C GLU A 32 -51.66 38.42 9.80
N GLY A 33 -51.60 38.10 11.09
CA GLY A 33 -51.23 36.78 11.60
C GLY A 33 -49.81 36.27 11.37
N THR A 34 -48.80 36.82 12.05
CA THR A 34 -47.66 35.98 12.44
C THR A 34 -48.16 35.05 13.54
N GLU A 35 -48.78 33.95 13.13
CA GLU A 35 -49.19 32.87 14.01
C GLU A 35 -47.92 32.38 14.71
N VAL A 36 -47.71 32.82 15.96
CA VAL A 36 -46.70 32.26 16.84
C VAL A 36 -47.13 30.81 17.05
N LYS A 37 -46.62 29.90 16.21
CA LYS A 37 -46.85 28.47 16.33
C LYS A 37 -46.21 28.02 17.64
N THR A 38 -47.03 27.98 18.67
CA THR A 38 -46.70 27.33 19.92
C THR A 38 -46.85 25.84 19.65
N PHE A 39 -45.71 25.16 19.48
CA PHE A 39 -45.74 23.71 19.27
C PHE A 39 -46.40 23.06 20.47
N THR A 40 -47.35 22.18 20.20
CA THR A 40 -47.88 21.33 21.27
C THR A 40 -46.80 20.34 21.68
N GLN A 41 -46.89 19.83 22.91
CA GLN A 41 -45.86 18.93 23.43
C GLN A 41 -45.80 17.61 22.65
N ASP A 42 -46.91 17.21 22.03
CA ASP A 42 -47.00 16.06 21.14
C ASP A 42 -46.29 16.30 19.80
N GLU A 43 -46.46 17.48 19.19
CA GLU A 43 -45.73 17.86 17.97
C GLU A 43 -44.21 17.89 18.21
N VAL A 44 -43.77 18.41 19.36
CA VAL A 44 -42.35 18.39 19.74
C VAL A 44 -41.83 16.96 19.84
N ASN A 45 -42.58 16.05 20.47
CA ASN A 45 -42.21 14.65 20.58
C ASN A 45 -42.09 13.98 19.20
N GLU A 46 -43.04 14.21 18.30
CA GLU A 46 -42.99 13.69 16.93
C GLU A 46 -41.77 14.22 16.16
N ILE A 47 -41.47 15.52 16.28
CA ILE A 47 -40.31 16.14 15.62
C ILE A 47 -39.01 15.52 16.13
N VAL A 48 -38.88 15.33 17.44
CA VAL A 48 -37.69 14.70 18.06
C VAL A 48 -37.54 13.25 17.61
N GLN A 49 -38.63 12.47 17.61
CA GLN A 49 -38.61 11.09 17.14
C GLN A 49 -38.22 10.99 15.67
N LYS A 50 -38.78 11.82 14.79
CA LYS A 50 -38.46 11.85 13.36
C LYS A 50 -37.00 12.23 13.13
N ARG A 51 -36.49 13.21 13.86
CA ARG A 51 -35.08 13.62 13.78
C ARG A 51 -34.15 12.52 14.27
N LEU A 52 -34.49 11.86 15.38
CA LEU A 52 -33.72 10.75 15.93
C LEU A 52 -33.71 9.55 14.99
N ALA A 53 -34.86 9.20 14.40
CA ALA A 53 -34.95 8.13 13.40
C ALA A 53 -34.08 8.42 12.18
N LYS A 54 -34.16 9.63 11.63
CA LYS A 54 -33.34 10.05 10.49
C LYS A 54 -31.83 10.04 10.81
N GLN A 55 -31.44 10.44 12.02
CA GLN A 55 -30.04 10.37 12.44
C GLN A 55 -29.56 8.92 12.59
N LYS A 56 -30.37 8.05 13.19
CA LYS A 56 -30.05 6.62 13.29
C LYS A 56 -29.88 5.97 11.91
N GLU A 57 -30.82 6.23 11.00
CA GLU A 57 -30.74 5.73 9.62
C GLU A 57 -29.49 6.24 8.90
N SER A 58 -29.18 7.54 9.03
CA SER A 58 -27.96 8.11 8.46
C SER A 58 -26.69 7.45 8.99
N LEU A 59 -26.62 7.20 10.30
CA LEU A 59 -25.46 6.56 10.93
C LEU A 59 -25.30 5.11 10.50
N LEU A 60 -26.40 4.36 10.44
CA LEU A 60 -26.40 2.97 9.94
C LEU A 60 -25.91 2.94 8.49
N LYS A 61 -26.42 3.81 7.63
CA LYS A 61 -25.99 3.89 6.23
C LYS A 61 -24.50 4.24 6.10
N THR A 62 -23.97 5.16 6.90
CA THR A 62 -22.54 5.47 6.88
C THR A 62 -21.68 4.30 7.35
N PHE A 63 -22.14 3.55 8.35
CA PHE A 63 -21.44 2.37 8.85
C PHE A 63 -21.45 1.23 7.84
N GLU A 64 -22.60 0.93 7.24
CA GLU A 64 -22.74 -0.07 6.18
C GLU A 64 -21.85 0.27 4.98
N ASN A 65 -21.86 1.53 4.54
CA ASN A 65 -20.98 1.98 3.45
C ASN A 65 -19.50 1.85 3.81
N ALA A 66 -19.10 2.21 5.04
CA ALA A 66 -17.72 2.09 5.49
C ALA A 66 -17.26 0.62 5.53
N GLN A 67 -18.13 -0.28 6.00
CA GLN A 67 -17.87 -1.71 6.00
C GLN A 67 -17.72 -2.26 4.58
N GLN A 68 -18.63 -1.91 3.67
CA GLN A 68 -18.55 -2.32 2.27
C GLN A 68 -17.27 -1.82 1.59
N LEU A 69 -16.85 -0.58 1.88
CA LEU A 69 -15.63 -0.03 1.33
C LEU A 69 -14.39 -0.78 1.85
N GLY A 70 -14.34 -1.08 3.16
CA GLY A 70 -13.26 -1.88 3.74
C GLY A 70 -13.17 -3.28 3.16
N ASP A 71 -14.31 -3.96 2.97
CA ASP A 71 -14.36 -5.29 2.36
C ASP A 71 -13.87 -5.28 0.90
N LEU A 72 -14.15 -4.20 0.15
CA LEU A 72 -13.66 -4.03 -1.22
C LEU A 72 -12.16 -3.78 -1.25
N GLU A 73 -11.65 -2.91 -0.37
CA GLU A 73 -10.22 -2.60 -0.28
C GLU A 73 -9.38 -3.83 0.11
N GLU A 74 -9.88 -4.66 1.04
CA GLU A 74 -9.23 -5.92 1.40
C GLU A 74 -9.19 -6.90 0.21
N ARG A 75 -10.27 -6.99 -0.57
CA ARG A 75 -10.30 -7.82 -1.77
C ARG A 75 -9.33 -7.34 -2.83
N GLU A 76 -9.28 -6.04 -3.10
CA GLU A 76 -8.34 -5.45 -4.06
C GLU A 76 -6.89 -5.69 -3.62
N ARG A 77 -6.59 -5.52 -2.33
CA ARG A 77 -5.26 -5.84 -1.77
C ARG A 77 -4.90 -7.32 -1.91
N ASN A 78 -5.86 -8.22 -1.68
CA ASN A 78 -5.62 -9.66 -1.83
C ASN A 78 -5.42 -10.07 -3.30
N ILE A 79 -6.15 -9.46 -4.23
CA ILE A 79 -6.00 -9.70 -5.67
C ILE A 79 -4.61 -9.22 -6.14
N THR A 80 -4.26 -7.98 -5.82
CA THR A 80 -2.96 -7.40 -6.18
C THR A 80 -1.79 -8.20 -5.59
N MET A 81 -1.89 -8.64 -4.34
CA MET A 81 -0.90 -9.53 -3.72
C MET A 81 -0.76 -10.85 -4.49
N ARG A 82 -1.88 -11.44 -4.95
CA ARG A 82 -1.88 -12.69 -5.71
C ARG A 82 -1.25 -12.52 -7.09
N GLU A 83 -1.54 -11.41 -7.75
CA GLU A 83 -0.97 -11.06 -9.06
C GLU A 83 0.55 -10.86 -8.95
N LEU A 84 0.99 -10.03 -8.00
CA LEU A 84 2.42 -9.81 -7.75
C LEU A 84 3.15 -11.12 -7.41
N LYS A 85 2.51 -12.02 -6.65
CA LYS A 85 3.08 -13.34 -6.35
C LYS A 85 3.21 -14.22 -7.58
N ALA A 86 2.22 -14.24 -8.46
CA ALA A 86 2.28 -14.99 -9.70
C ALA A 86 3.41 -14.47 -10.59
N GLU A 87 3.49 -13.15 -10.77
CA GLU A 87 4.54 -12.48 -11.54
C GLU A 87 5.93 -12.79 -10.96
N THR A 88 6.08 -12.75 -9.64
CA THR A 88 7.34 -13.09 -8.98
C THR A 88 7.74 -14.55 -9.19
N ILE A 89 6.80 -15.50 -9.15
CA ILE A 89 7.10 -16.91 -9.43
C ILE A 89 7.56 -17.09 -10.88
N GLU A 90 6.92 -16.42 -11.83
CA GLU A 90 7.35 -16.42 -13.24
C GLU A 90 8.75 -15.81 -13.40
N ARG A 91 9.03 -14.69 -12.73
CA ARG A 91 10.37 -14.06 -12.73
C ARG A 91 11.44 -14.97 -12.13
N LEU A 92 11.14 -15.67 -11.03
CA LEU A 92 12.04 -16.66 -10.44
C LEU A 92 12.31 -17.82 -11.41
N ALA A 93 11.27 -18.35 -12.05
CA ALA A 93 11.39 -19.43 -13.03
C ALA A 93 12.24 -18.99 -14.24
N ALA A 94 12.02 -17.77 -14.75
CA ALA A 94 12.82 -17.19 -15.84
C ALA A 94 14.29 -17.01 -15.45
N ALA A 95 14.58 -16.74 -14.18
CA ALA A 95 15.94 -16.66 -13.64
C ALA A 95 16.55 -18.04 -13.31
N GLY A 96 15.81 -19.14 -13.48
CA GLY A 96 16.25 -20.49 -13.10
C GLY A 96 16.33 -20.70 -11.58
N LEU A 97 15.61 -19.90 -10.81
CA LEU A 97 15.62 -19.90 -9.35
C LEU A 97 14.44 -20.68 -8.77
N PRO A 98 14.57 -21.29 -7.57
CA PRO A 98 13.49 -22.04 -6.94
C PRO A 98 12.26 -21.16 -6.62
N ALA A 99 11.06 -21.65 -6.95
CA ALA A 99 9.80 -20.95 -6.66
C ALA A 99 9.57 -20.75 -5.14
N ASP A 100 10.20 -21.55 -4.29
CA ASP A 100 10.14 -21.40 -2.83
C ASP A 100 10.71 -20.06 -2.33
N LEU A 101 11.60 -19.42 -3.11
CA LEU A 101 12.10 -18.08 -2.80
C LEU A 101 10.98 -17.03 -2.78
N SER A 102 9.85 -17.28 -3.48
CA SER A 102 8.66 -16.42 -3.44
C SER A 102 8.08 -16.27 -2.03
N LYS A 103 8.34 -17.20 -1.11
CA LYS A 103 7.89 -17.14 0.30
C LYS A 103 8.66 -16.09 1.12
N LEU A 104 9.80 -15.61 0.62
CA LEU A 104 10.68 -14.66 1.30
C LEU A 104 10.51 -13.22 0.80
N ILE A 105 9.67 -13.00 -0.21
CA ILE A 105 9.48 -11.71 -0.89
C ILE A 105 8.30 -10.94 -0.27
N ASN A 106 8.44 -9.63 -0.18
CA ASN A 106 7.42 -8.74 0.37
C ASN A 106 6.45 -8.26 -0.72
N TYR A 107 5.18 -8.66 -0.64
CA TYR A 107 4.13 -8.30 -1.61
C TYR A 107 3.23 -7.14 -1.18
N GLU A 108 3.68 -6.31 -0.23
CA GLU A 108 2.89 -5.17 0.26
C GLU A 108 2.75 -4.05 -0.79
N SER A 109 3.78 -3.84 -1.61
CA SER A 109 3.76 -2.94 -2.76
C SER A 109 4.66 -3.47 -3.87
N LYS A 110 4.55 -2.89 -5.05
CA LYS A 110 5.40 -3.26 -6.19
C LYS A 110 6.87 -2.96 -5.91
N GLU A 111 7.15 -1.80 -5.34
CA GLU A 111 8.50 -1.32 -5.02
C GLU A 111 9.15 -2.22 -3.97
N LYS A 112 8.44 -2.52 -2.88
CA LYS A 112 8.91 -3.44 -1.83
C LYS A 112 9.11 -4.86 -2.37
N CYS A 113 8.28 -5.29 -3.31
CA CYS A 113 8.42 -6.58 -3.99
C CYS A 113 9.71 -6.62 -4.82
N ASP A 114 9.99 -5.57 -5.59
CA ASP A 114 11.18 -5.51 -6.45
C ASP A 114 12.49 -5.43 -5.65
N GLU A 115 12.51 -4.62 -4.58
CA GLU A 115 13.65 -4.51 -3.68
C GLU A 115 13.95 -5.84 -2.98
N SER A 116 12.91 -6.50 -2.44
CA SER A 116 13.07 -7.78 -1.76
C SER A 116 13.41 -8.91 -2.73
N PHE A 117 12.81 -8.94 -3.92
CA PHE A 117 13.15 -9.88 -4.99
C PHE A 117 14.62 -9.79 -5.37
N LYS A 118 15.12 -8.57 -5.61
CA LYS A 118 16.53 -8.34 -5.96
C LYS A 118 17.46 -8.81 -4.86
N THR A 119 17.17 -8.45 -3.61
CA THR A 119 17.97 -8.87 -2.45
C THR A 119 18.04 -10.39 -2.32
N VAL A 120 16.91 -11.08 -2.46
CA VAL A 120 16.85 -12.55 -2.39
C VAL A 120 17.64 -13.18 -3.55
N CYS A 121 17.51 -12.66 -4.77
CA CYS A 121 18.25 -13.16 -5.93
C CYS A 121 19.77 -12.98 -5.76
N GLU A 122 20.22 -11.80 -5.34
CA GLU A 122 21.64 -11.49 -5.16
C GLU A 122 22.28 -12.33 -4.05
N THR A 123 21.62 -12.45 -2.90
CA THR A 123 22.12 -13.25 -1.77
C THR A 123 22.21 -14.73 -2.11
N PHE A 124 21.19 -15.28 -2.77
CA PHE A 124 21.18 -16.68 -3.20
C PHE A 124 22.27 -16.95 -4.24
N ASN A 125 22.37 -16.14 -5.29
CA ASN A 125 23.38 -16.30 -6.34
C ASN A 125 24.81 -16.11 -5.80
N SER A 126 25.01 -15.17 -4.87
CA SER A 126 26.31 -14.97 -4.22
C SER A 126 26.72 -16.21 -3.40
N SER A 127 25.78 -16.76 -2.62
CA SER A 127 26.01 -17.98 -1.84
C SER A 127 26.32 -19.19 -2.72
N LEU A 128 25.54 -19.39 -3.79
CA LEU A 128 25.79 -20.42 -4.80
C LEU A 128 27.13 -20.24 -5.49
N GLY A 129 27.48 -19.01 -5.87
CA GLY A 129 28.76 -18.70 -6.49
C GLY A 129 29.95 -19.03 -5.57
N ALA A 130 29.83 -18.74 -4.28
CA ALA A 130 30.85 -19.10 -3.29
C ALA A 130 30.96 -20.63 -3.13
N ALA A 131 29.83 -21.33 -3.00
CA ALA A 131 29.79 -22.79 -2.86
C ALA A 131 30.33 -23.50 -4.11
N LEU A 132 29.92 -23.05 -5.30
CA LEU A 132 30.42 -23.57 -6.57
C LEU A 132 31.90 -23.26 -6.75
N LYS A 133 32.40 -22.10 -6.32
CA LYS A 133 33.84 -21.81 -6.35
C LYS A 133 34.63 -22.77 -5.45
N ILE A 134 34.09 -23.16 -4.30
CA ILE A 134 34.72 -24.17 -3.44
C ILE A 134 34.67 -25.55 -4.12
N SER A 135 33.52 -25.93 -4.66
CA SER A 135 33.33 -27.24 -5.31
C SER A 135 34.08 -27.39 -6.64
N ALA A 136 34.23 -26.31 -7.39
CA ALA A 136 34.91 -26.28 -8.69
C ALA A 136 36.43 -26.12 -8.56
N ARG A 137 36.95 -25.92 -7.33
CA ARG A 137 38.38 -26.10 -7.09
C ARG A 137 38.70 -27.56 -7.36
N GLN A 138 39.29 -27.83 -8.51
CA GLN A 138 39.96 -29.11 -8.76
C GLN A 138 40.99 -29.33 -7.66
N SER A 139 41.18 -30.59 -7.26
CA SER A 139 42.28 -30.95 -6.35
C SER A 139 43.56 -30.31 -6.89
N THR A 140 44.29 -29.61 -6.02
CA THR A 140 45.64 -29.13 -6.36
C THR A 140 46.37 -30.29 -7.02
N PRO A 141 46.92 -30.12 -8.24
CA PRO A 141 47.75 -31.14 -8.84
C PRO A 141 48.76 -31.59 -7.78
N LYS A 142 48.89 -32.91 -7.58
CA LYS A 142 49.94 -33.43 -6.70
C LYS A 142 51.23 -32.77 -7.16
N ASP A 143 51.81 -31.94 -6.30
CA ASP A 143 53.14 -31.40 -6.53
C ASP A 143 54.00 -32.56 -7.01
N GLY A 144 54.64 -32.36 -8.16
CA GLY A 144 55.32 -33.43 -8.90
C GLY A 144 56.10 -34.30 -7.93
N ASP A 145 55.82 -35.60 -7.96
CA ASP A 145 56.50 -36.59 -7.15
C ASP A 145 58.01 -36.31 -7.20
N PRO A 146 58.66 -35.94 -6.08
CA PRO A 146 60.08 -35.55 -6.08
C PRO A 146 61.01 -36.74 -6.36
N GLY A 147 60.47 -37.92 -6.65
CA GLY A 147 61.18 -39.14 -6.99
C GLY A 147 61.47 -39.34 -8.48
N HIS A 148 60.89 -38.54 -9.38
CA HIS A 148 61.19 -38.64 -10.80
C HIS A 148 62.16 -37.53 -11.23
N GLY A 149 63.45 -37.87 -11.29
CA GLY A 149 64.49 -36.99 -11.81
C GLY A 149 64.09 -36.41 -13.17
N ASP A 150 64.44 -35.15 -13.40
CA ASP A 150 64.07 -34.40 -14.60
C ASP A 150 64.34 -35.25 -15.86
N PRO A 151 63.29 -35.66 -16.60
CA PRO A 151 63.44 -36.54 -17.75
C PRO A 151 64.28 -35.87 -18.85
N VAL A 152 64.34 -34.54 -18.86
CA VAL A 152 65.22 -33.78 -19.75
C VAL A 152 66.67 -33.95 -19.33
N LYS A 153 67.00 -33.87 -18.03
CA LYS A 153 68.37 -34.18 -17.56
C LYS A 153 68.77 -35.62 -17.86
N ALA A 154 67.85 -36.58 -17.67
CA ALA A 154 68.12 -37.98 -17.98
C ALA A 154 68.38 -38.23 -19.48
N ALA A 155 67.66 -37.51 -20.37
CA ALA A 155 67.86 -37.62 -21.81
C ALA A 155 69.11 -36.89 -22.33
N PHE A 156 69.58 -35.86 -21.62
CA PHE A 156 70.74 -35.05 -22.02
C PHE A 156 72.02 -35.31 -21.20
N GLY A 157 72.00 -36.21 -20.22
CA GLY A 157 73.18 -36.66 -19.49
C GLY A 157 73.89 -35.59 -18.64
N LEU A 158 73.12 -34.61 -18.13
CA LEU A 158 73.60 -33.51 -17.26
C LEU A 158 73.40 -33.78 -15.77
#